data_AF-K2DQI0-F1
#
_entry.id   AF-K2DQI0-F1
#
_cell.length_a   1.000
_cell.length_b   1.000
_cell.length_c   1.000
_cell.angle_alpha   90.00
_cell.angle_beta   90.00
_cell.angle_gamma   90.00
#
_symmetry.space_group_name_H-M   'P 1'
#
loop_
_entity.id
_entity.type
_entity.pdbx_description
1 polymer ?
#
loop_
_entity_poly.entity_id
_entity_poly.type
_entity_poly.pdbx_seq_one_letter_code
_entity_poly.pdbx_strand_id
1 'polypeptide(L)'
;MGKRTFFFGITLLISIFYLIWWVLLFFLVPTHDSSLNNYFADSYGVIAGLGGLAGLVISLKWGFLKSYVGRSISFLSLGLLSQFLGQLSYSVLFYVYGLENAYPSFGEIFYLSSIPLYIAGIWNIANASGFKVSLNSYKNKFLAIIVPFVLLIASYFLFLRGSDLTGLPFIEIVLVYFYPIGQALFVSLAMLTYYLTKDVLGGVMRKRVVFILFALLFQYFADSLFLHENNTGIWYAGGLSDLMFVVSYSLMAFGLLHFGSVEKDLKKV
;
A
#
# COMPACT_ATOMS: atom_id res chain seq x y z
N MET A 1 2.12 3.95 -29.74
CA MET A 1 1.41 3.70 -28.46
C MET A 1 1.76 4.81 -27.48
N GLY A 2 0.79 5.45 -26.81
CA GLY A 2 1.12 6.55 -25.88
C GLY A 2 1.89 6.04 -24.64
N LYS A 3 2.84 6.83 -24.11
CA LYS A 3 3.66 6.47 -22.92
C LYS A 3 2.84 5.88 -21.76
N ARG A 4 1.64 6.40 -21.52
CA ARG A 4 0.70 5.89 -20.49
C ARG A 4 0.23 4.47 -20.77
N THR A 5 -0.21 4.18 -21.99
CA THR A 5 -0.68 2.85 -22.39
C THR A 5 0.44 1.83 -22.26
N PHE A 6 1.67 2.24 -22.54
CA PHE A 6 2.86 1.43 -22.31
C PHE A 6 3.08 1.10 -20.82
N PHE A 7 3.12 2.09 -19.92
CA PHE A 7 3.27 1.83 -18.48
C PHE A 7 2.13 0.99 -17.91
N PHE A 8 0.90 1.22 -18.35
CA PHE A 8 -0.25 0.41 -17.95
C PHE A 8 -0.13 -1.04 -18.41
N GLY A 9 0.20 -1.26 -19.69
CA GLY A 9 0.40 -2.61 -20.24
C GLY A 9 1.50 -3.37 -19.52
N ILE A 10 2.65 -2.72 -19.25
CA ILE A 10 3.75 -3.34 -18.51
C ILE A 10 3.35 -3.67 -17.07
N THR A 11 2.73 -2.72 -16.36
CA THR A 11 2.28 -2.95 -14.97
C THR A 11 1.30 -4.11 -14.91
N LEU A 12 0.39 -4.20 -15.89
CA LEU A 12 -0.58 -5.30 -15.99
C LEU A 12 0.11 -6.64 -16.25
N LEU A 13 1.02 -6.70 -17.21
CA LEU A 13 1.77 -7.92 -17.53
C LEU A 13 2.57 -8.42 -16.34
N ILE A 14 3.28 -7.53 -15.64
CA ILE A 14 4.07 -7.88 -14.46
C ILE A 14 3.15 -8.33 -13.31
N SER A 15 2.03 -7.65 -13.08
CA SER A 15 1.06 -8.05 -12.04
C SER A 15 0.50 -9.44 -12.32
N ILE A 16 0.08 -9.72 -13.56
CA ILE A 16 -0.41 -11.04 -13.96
C ILE A 16 0.69 -12.10 -13.81
N PHE A 17 1.91 -11.78 -14.20
CA PHE A 17 3.06 -12.67 -14.03
C PHE A 17 3.26 -13.07 -12.56
N TYR A 18 3.27 -12.12 -11.62
CA TYR A 18 3.43 -12.44 -10.20
C TYR A 18 2.23 -13.20 -9.62
N LEU A 19 1.00 -12.88 -10.04
CA LEU A 19 -0.18 -13.65 -9.62
C LEU A 19 -0.09 -15.10 -10.09
N ILE A 20 0.31 -15.33 -11.34
CA ILE A 20 0.51 -16.69 -11.87
C ILE A 20 1.66 -17.38 -11.14
N TRP A 21 2.78 -16.71 -10.92
CA TRP A 21 3.92 -17.28 -10.20
C TRP A 21 3.51 -17.71 -8.79
N TRP A 22 2.80 -16.86 -8.03
CA TRP A 22 2.31 -17.23 -6.71
C TRP A 22 1.41 -18.47 -6.73
N VAL A 23 0.47 -18.54 -7.68
CA VAL A 23 -0.40 -19.73 -7.85
C VAL A 23 0.43 -20.98 -8.14
N LEU A 24 1.45 -20.89 -8.98
CA LEU A 24 2.34 -22.00 -9.27
C LEU A 24 3.14 -22.42 -8.03
N LEU A 25 3.64 -21.48 -7.22
CA LEU A 25 4.30 -21.79 -5.96
C LEU A 25 3.36 -22.54 -5.02
N PHE A 26 2.15 -22.04 -4.84
CA PHE A 26 1.17 -22.61 -3.91
C PHE A 26 0.77 -24.05 -4.26
N PHE A 27 0.63 -24.39 -5.55
CA PHE A 27 0.17 -25.72 -5.97
C PHE A 27 1.29 -26.69 -6.35
N LEU A 28 2.45 -26.21 -6.81
CA LEU A 28 3.48 -27.07 -7.41
C LEU A 28 4.74 -27.20 -6.58
N VAL A 29 4.97 -26.31 -5.59
CA VAL A 29 6.16 -26.35 -4.75
C VAL A 29 5.81 -26.99 -3.40
N PRO A 30 6.29 -28.22 -3.11
CA PRO A 30 5.88 -28.95 -1.91
C PRO A 30 6.44 -28.38 -0.60
N THR A 31 7.53 -27.62 -0.67
CA THR A 31 8.27 -27.12 0.49
C THR A 31 8.38 -25.61 0.44
N HIS A 32 8.02 -24.95 1.54
CA HIS A 32 8.01 -23.49 1.66
C HIS A 32 9.41 -22.84 1.69
N ASP A 33 10.47 -23.62 1.93
CA ASP A 33 11.87 -23.17 1.96
C ASP A 33 12.59 -23.27 0.60
N SER A 34 11.85 -23.27 -0.52
CA SER A 34 12.49 -23.36 -1.83
C SER A 34 13.13 -22.02 -2.23
N SER A 35 14.21 -22.05 -3.03
CA SER A 35 14.77 -20.81 -3.59
C SER A 35 13.76 -20.05 -4.47
N LEU A 36 12.76 -20.74 -5.04
CA LEU A 36 11.70 -20.11 -5.83
C LEU A 36 10.78 -19.21 -4.98
N ASN A 37 10.55 -19.60 -3.73
CA ASN A 37 9.79 -18.80 -2.76
C ASN A 37 10.52 -17.50 -2.45
N ASN A 38 11.83 -17.57 -2.19
CA ASN A 38 12.66 -16.40 -1.94
C ASN A 38 12.72 -15.49 -3.18
N TYR A 39 12.99 -16.03 -4.38
CA TYR A 39 12.99 -15.22 -5.60
C TYR A 39 11.67 -14.50 -5.88
N PHE A 40 10.55 -15.14 -5.58
CA PHE A 40 9.26 -14.48 -5.65
C PHE A 40 9.17 -13.34 -4.63
N ALA A 41 9.44 -13.64 -3.36
CA ALA A 41 9.35 -12.68 -2.26
C ALA A 41 10.28 -11.47 -2.42
N ASP A 42 11.45 -11.67 -3.03
CA ASP A 42 12.45 -10.63 -3.23
C ASP A 42 12.18 -9.74 -4.45
N SER A 43 11.39 -10.23 -5.42
CA SER A 43 11.28 -9.56 -6.72
C SER A 43 9.97 -8.82 -6.97
N TYR A 44 8.86 -9.19 -6.30
CA TYR A 44 7.55 -8.59 -6.58
C TYR A 44 7.49 -7.07 -6.32
N GLY A 45 8.41 -6.53 -5.52
CA GLY A 45 8.57 -5.10 -5.28
C GLY A 45 8.81 -4.28 -6.53
N VAL A 46 9.24 -4.90 -7.63
CA VAL A 46 9.35 -4.23 -8.94
C VAL A 46 8.05 -3.56 -9.38
N ILE A 47 6.88 -4.10 -8.99
CA ILE A 47 5.56 -3.49 -9.24
C ILE A 47 5.49 -2.13 -8.53
N ALA A 48 5.88 -2.08 -7.25
CA ALA A 48 5.91 -0.85 -6.47
C ALA A 48 6.92 0.16 -7.05
N GLY A 49 8.11 -0.30 -7.45
CA GLY A 49 9.10 0.54 -8.12
C GLY A 49 8.58 1.19 -9.40
N LEU A 50 8.01 0.39 -10.31
CA LEU A 50 7.45 0.87 -11.58
C LEU A 50 6.24 1.79 -11.37
N GLY A 51 5.31 1.41 -10.48
CA GLY A 51 4.13 2.20 -10.15
C GLY A 51 4.49 3.53 -9.51
N GLY A 52 5.46 3.53 -8.59
CA GLY A 52 6.02 4.70 -7.95
C GLY A 52 6.62 5.68 -8.95
N LEU A 53 7.55 5.22 -9.80
CA LEU A 53 8.19 6.04 -10.84
C LEU A 53 7.18 6.59 -11.85
N ALA A 54 6.28 5.75 -12.36
CA ALA A 54 5.27 6.16 -13.31
C ALA A 54 4.31 7.21 -12.71
N GLY A 55 3.92 7.03 -11.44
CA GLY A 55 3.08 7.99 -10.74
C GLY A 55 3.79 9.32 -10.50
N LEU A 56 5.10 9.35 -10.19
CA LEU A 56 5.87 10.60 -10.13
C LEU A 56 5.83 11.35 -11.47
N VAL A 57 6.04 10.64 -12.58
CA VAL A 57 5.94 11.24 -13.92
C VAL A 57 4.53 11.78 -14.20
N ILE A 58 3.48 11.09 -13.76
CA ILE A 58 2.10 11.55 -13.88
C ILE A 58 1.85 12.78 -13.01
N SER A 59 2.40 12.82 -11.80
CA SER A 59 2.19 13.92 -10.86
C SER A 59 2.69 15.27 -11.41
N LEU A 60 3.74 15.26 -12.24
CA LEU A 60 4.22 16.47 -12.95
C LEU A 60 3.14 17.12 -13.82
N LYS A 61 2.27 16.32 -14.46
CA LYS A 61 1.14 16.82 -15.27
C LYS A 61 0.05 17.46 -14.42
N TRP A 62 -0.02 17.09 -13.16
CA TRP A 62 -0.94 17.63 -12.17
C TRP A 62 -0.31 18.76 -11.35
N GLY A 63 0.77 19.39 -11.83
CA GLY A 63 1.45 20.48 -11.13
C GLY A 63 2.31 20.02 -9.95
N PHE A 64 2.59 18.72 -9.82
CA PHE A 64 3.46 18.15 -8.80
C PHE A 64 3.06 18.63 -7.39
N LEU A 65 3.99 19.22 -6.64
CA LEU A 65 3.72 19.71 -5.28
C LEU A 65 2.85 20.99 -5.23
N LYS A 66 2.52 21.61 -6.37
CA LYS A 66 1.75 22.87 -6.42
C LYS A 66 0.24 22.67 -6.34
N SER A 67 -0.28 21.48 -6.64
CA SER A 67 -1.72 21.19 -6.56
C SER A 67 -2.03 20.09 -5.54
N TYR A 68 -3.27 19.99 -5.09
CA TYR A 68 -3.69 18.89 -4.22
C TYR A 68 -3.60 17.53 -4.92
N VAL A 69 -4.04 17.43 -6.18
CA VAL A 69 -3.98 16.17 -6.94
C VAL A 69 -2.54 15.76 -7.21
N GLY A 70 -1.69 16.71 -7.62
CA GLY A 70 -0.26 16.47 -7.85
C GLY A 70 0.44 16.01 -6.58
N ARG A 71 0.26 16.71 -5.44
CA ARG A 71 0.80 16.30 -4.13
C ARG A 71 0.36 14.91 -3.74
N SER A 72 -0.93 14.60 -3.93
CA SER A 72 -1.46 13.28 -3.63
C SER A 72 -0.71 12.18 -4.40
N ILE A 73 -0.64 12.31 -5.73
CA ILE A 73 0.02 11.34 -6.59
C ILE A 73 1.50 11.24 -6.21
N SER A 74 2.17 12.37 -5.95
CA SER A 74 3.58 12.37 -5.55
C SER A 74 3.82 11.62 -4.25
N PHE A 75 3.03 11.87 -3.20
CA PHE A 75 3.21 11.19 -1.91
C PHE A 75 2.86 9.70 -1.98
N LEU A 76 1.78 9.32 -2.68
CA LEU A 76 1.45 7.90 -2.90
C LEU A 76 2.55 7.19 -3.70
N SER A 77 3.11 7.84 -4.72
CA SER A 77 4.24 7.32 -5.48
C SER A 77 5.49 7.16 -4.64
N LEU A 78 5.82 8.16 -3.80
CA LEU A 78 6.95 8.06 -2.88
C LEU A 78 6.74 6.93 -1.88
N GLY A 79 5.52 6.72 -1.38
CA GLY A 79 5.21 5.59 -0.50
C GLY A 79 5.42 4.24 -1.18
N LEU A 80 5.04 4.07 -2.45
CA LEU A 80 5.37 2.85 -3.22
C LEU A 80 6.88 2.70 -3.45
N LEU A 81 7.61 3.79 -3.71
CA LEU A 81 9.06 3.71 -3.84
C LEU A 81 9.72 3.34 -2.52
N SER A 82 9.22 3.83 -1.40
CA SER A 82 9.64 3.40 -0.08
C SER A 82 9.40 1.90 0.13
N GLN A 83 8.24 1.37 -0.25
CA GLN A 83 7.98 -0.08 -0.21
C GLN A 83 9.00 -0.87 -1.04
N PHE A 84 9.29 -0.43 -2.27
CA PHE A 84 10.32 -1.04 -3.12
C PHE A 84 11.71 -0.99 -2.49
N LEU A 85 12.10 0.13 -1.87
CA LEU A 85 13.40 0.27 -1.21
C LEU A 85 13.50 -0.58 0.07
N GLY A 86 12.41 -0.73 0.82
CA GLY A 86 12.34 -1.65 1.96
C GLY A 86 12.60 -3.09 1.53
N GLN A 87 11.93 -3.53 0.45
CA GLN A 87 12.09 -4.87 -0.10
C GLN A 87 13.49 -5.10 -0.67
N LEU A 88 14.03 -4.12 -1.41
CA LEU A 88 15.41 -4.19 -1.90
C LEU A 88 16.42 -4.28 -0.74
N SER A 89 16.21 -3.51 0.33
CA SER A 89 17.04 -3.58 1.52
C SER A 89 16.98 -4.96 2.17
N TYR A 90 15.79 -5.54 2.29
CA TYR A 90 15.61 -6.90 2.82
C TYR A 90 16.37 -7.93 1.98
N SER A 91 16.20 -7.91 0.65
CA SER A 91 16.88 -8.85 -0.25
C SER A 91 18.41 -8.71 -0.21
N VAL A 92 18.94 -7.50 -0.05
CA VAL A 92 20.38 -7.28 0.14
C VAL A 92 20.87 -7.94 1.43
N LEU A 93 20.13 -7.80 2.54
CA LEU A 93 20.48 -8.44 3.82
C LEU A 93 20.45 -9.96 3.71
N PHE A 94 19.48 -10.51 2.97
CA PHE A 94 19.38 -11.95 2.74
C PHE A 94 20.54 -12.48 1.88
N TYR A 95 20.73 -11.97 0.65
CA TYR A 95 21.70 -12.55 -0.28
C TYR A 95 23.16 -12.15 -0.02
N VAL A 96 23.41 -10.96 0.52
CA VAL A 96 24.78 -10.45 0.72
C VAL A 96 25.28 -10.75 2.12
N TYR A 97 24.41 -10.60 3.12
CA TYR A 97 24.79 -10.77 4.53
C TYR A 97 24.33 -12.11 5.12
N GLY A 98 23.55 -12.92 4.39
CA GLY A 98 23.10 -14.24 4.84
C GLY A 98 22.11 -14.18 6.01
N LEU A 99 21.42 -13.05 6.19
CA LEU A 99 20.45 -12.88 7.28
C LEU A 99 19.10 -13.45 6.85
N GLU A 100 18.77 -14.64 7.34
CA GLU A 100 17.45 -15.24 7.22
C GLU A 100 16.44 -14.43 8.04
N ASN A 101 15.35 -13.99 7.40
CA ASN A 101 14.29 -13.18 8.00
C ASN A 101 14.80 -11.95 8.77
N ALA A 102 15.36 -10.97 8.05
CA ALA A 102 15.88 -9.74 8.64
C ALA A 102 14.74 -8.80 9.11
N TYR A 103 14.11 -9.14 10.25
CA TYR A 103 13.13 -8.33 10.96
C TYR A 103 13.45 -8.24 12.46
N PRO A 104 13.49 -7.04 13.06
CA PRO A 104 13.53 -5.73 12.40
C PRO A 104 14.87 -5.51 11.67
N SER A 105 14.86 -4.73 10.59
CA SER A 105 16.08 -4.38 9.85
C SER A 105 16.11 -2.93 9.37
N PHE A 106 17.18 -2.54 8.67
CA PHE A 106 17.28 -1.22 8.05
C PHE A 106 16.15 -0.95 7.02
N GLY A 107 15.60 -2.01 6.41
CA GLY A 107 14.46 -1.92 5.49
C GLY A 107 13.21 -1.31 6.14
N GLU A 108 13.05 -1.48 7.45
CA GLU A 108 11.90 -0.97 8.23
C GLU A 108 11.77 0.54 8.14
N ILE A 109 12.86 1.28 8.00
CA ILE A 109 12.81 2.75 7.84
C ILE A 109 12.01 3.11 6.58
N PHE A 110 12.20 2.37 5.49
CA PHE A 110 11.48 2.61 4.25
C PHE A 110 10.03 2.16 4.37
N TYR A 111 9.76 0.96 4.88
CA TYR A 111 8.40 0.48 5.11
C TYR A 111 7.59 1.43 6.00
N LEU A 112 8.15 1.86 7.13
CA LEU A 112 7.55 2.85 8.02
C LEU A 112 7.31 4.19 7.33
N SER A 113 8.24 4.66 6.50
CA SER A 113 8.08 5.94 5.80
C SER A 113 6.89 5.94 4.83
N SER A 114 6.48 4.77 4.33
CA SER A 114 5.33 4.66 3.43
C SER A 114 4.02 5.07 4.12
N ILE A 115 3.90 4.85 5.43
CA ILE A 115 2.69 5.17 6.21
C ILE A 115 2.38 6.67 6.19
N PRO A 116 3.25 7.59 6.68
CA PRO A 116 2.98 9.02 6.62
C PRO A 116 2.88 9.53 5.19
N LEU A 117 3.58 8.93 4.23
CA LEU A 117 3.46 9.26 2.80
C LEU A 117 2.07 8.92 2.26
N TYR A 118 1.53 7.74 2.56
CA TYR A 118 0.18 7.36 2.16
C TYR A 118 -0.88 8.22 2.84
N ILE A 119 -0.73 8.51 4.13
CA ILE A 119 -1.60 9.46 4.86
C ILE A 119 -1.61 10.82 4.16
N ALA A 120 -0.44 11.39 3.88
CA ALA A 120 -0.32 12.67 3.19
C ALA A 120 -0.94 12.61 1.79
N GLY A 121 -0.73 11.51 1.07
CA GLY A 121 -1.29 11.24 -0.24
C GLY A 121 -2.82 11.30 -0.25
N ILE A 122 -3.46 10.54 0.64
CA ILE A 122 -4.92 10.45 0.77
C ILE A 122 -5.50 11.77 1.28
N TRP A 123 -4.86 12.41 2.26
CA TRP A 123 -5.26 13.71 2.77
C TRP A 123 -5.35 14.75 1.65
N ASN A 124 -4.39 14.74 0.73
CA ASN A 124 -4.43 15.63 -0.43
C ASN A 124 -5.56 15.28 -1.42
N ILE A 125 -5.96 14.01 -1.58
CA ILE A 125 -7.17 13.65 -2.34
C ILE A 125 -8.42 14.21 -1.66
N ALA A 126 -8.53 14.06 -0.35
CA ALA A 126 -9.66 14.59 0.41
C ALA A 126 -9.78 16.10 0.23
N ASN A 127 -8.65 16.83 0.31
CA ASN A 127 -8.61 18.27 0.01
C ASN A 127 -9.05 18.60 -1.42
N ALA A 128 -8.54 17.88 -2.42
CA ALA A 128 -8.96 18.05 -3.81
C ALA A 128 -10.46 17.78 -4.02
N SER A 129 -11.06 16.99 -3.14
CA SER A 129 -12.47 16.58 -3.17
C SER A 129 -13.38 17.51 -2.35
N GLY A 130 -12.87 18.61 -1.81
CA GLY A 130 -13.67 19.58 -1.04
C GLY A 130 -14.15 19.05 0.31
N PHE A 131 -13.40 18.13 0.94
CA PHE A 131 -13.84 17.43 2.15
C PHE A 131 -14.30 18.34 3.31
N LYS A 132 -13.76 19.56 3.39
CA LYS A 132 -14.15 20.55 4.42
C LYS A 132 -15.64 20.91 4.34
N VAL A 133 -16.21 20.96 3.13
CA VAL A 133 -17.63 21.26 2.93
C VAL A 133 -18.49 20.05 3.28
N SER A 134 -18.04 18.85 2.91
CA SER A 134 -18.80 17.62 3.10
C SER A 134 -18.75 17.06 4.53
N LEU A 135 -17.73 17.40 5.34
CA LEU A 135 -17.66 17.04 6.77
C LEU A 135 -18.58 17.86 7.69
N ASN A 136 -19.35 18.82 7.17
CA ASN A 136 -20.21 19.65 8.01
C ASN A 136 -21.38 18.88 8.65
N SER A 137 -21.78 17.73 8.10
CA SER A 137 -22.85 16.92 8.68
C SER A 137 -22.38 16.10 9.89
N TYR A 138 -23.23 16.01 10.93
CA TYR A 138 -22.97 15.18 12.12
C TYR A 138 -22.67 13.72 11.76
N LYS A 139 -23.41 13.16 10.79
CA LYS A 139 -23.19 11.79 10.28
C LYS A 139 -21.76 11.60 9.78
N ASN A 140 -21.24 12.54 9.01
CA ASN A 140 -19.91 12.41 8.41
C ASN A 140 -18.80 12.58 9.45
N LYS A 141 -18.99 13.45 10.45
CA LYS A 141 -18.09 13.58 11.61
C LYS A 141 -18.06 12.30 12.44
N PHE A 142 -19.23 11.70 12.69
CA PHE A 142 -19.35 10.43 13.40
C PHE A 142 -18.63 9.30 12.63
N LEU A 143 -18.85 9.18 11.33
CA LEU A 143 -18.17 8.20 10.47
C LEU A 143 -16.64 8.37 10.48
N ALA A 144 -16.15 9.61 10.46
CA ALA A 144 -14.72 9.92 10.49
C ALA A 144 -14.02 9.47 11.79
N ILE A 145 -14.77 9.29 12.88
CA ILE A 145 -14.24 8.84 14.18
C ILE A 145 -14.45 7.34 14.35
N ILE A 146 -15.66 6.84 14.07
CA ILE A 146 -16.02 5.46 14.37
C ILE A 146 -15.27 4.45 13.50
N VAL A 147 -15.01 4.76 12.23
CA VAL A 147 -14.28 3.86 11.32
C VAL A 147 -12.84 3.60 11.81
N PRO A 148 -12.02 4.63 12.09
CA PRO A 148 -10.70 4.39 12.68
C PRO A 148 -10.76 3.70 14.03
N PHE A 149 -11.73 4.05 14.87
CA PHE A 149 -11.87 3.39 16.17
C PHE A 149 -12.16 1.89 16.05
N VAL A 150 -13.07 1.50 15.16
CA VAL A 150 -13.40 0.08 14.89
C VAL A 150 -12.20 -0.66 14.30
N LEU A 151 -11.47 -0.04 13.36
CA LEU A 151 -10.26 -0.65 12.79
C LEU A 151 -9.15 -0.80 13.82
N LEU A 152 -8.95 0.16 14.71
CA LEU A 152 -7.97 0.05 15.81
C LEU A 152 -8.35 -1.06 16.79
N ILE A 153 -9.63 -1.17 17.14
CA ILE A 153 -10.13 -2.27 17.98
C ILE A 153 -9.89 -3.63 17.29
N ALA A 154 -10.24 -3.73 16.00
CA ALA A 154 -10.01 -4.95 15.23
C ALA A 154 -8.52 -5.30 15.18
N SER A 155 -7.65 -4.32 14.87
CA SER A 155 -6.20 -4.50 14.90
C SER A 155 -5.70 -5.01 16.24
N TYR A 156 -6.21 -4.45 17.35
CA TYR A 156 -5.82 -4.89 18.68
C TYR A 156 -6.19 -6.36 18.92
N PHE A 157 -7.45 -6.73 18.67
CA PHE A 157 -7.93 -8.09 18.94
C PHE A 157 -7.34 -9.15 18.02
N LEU A 158 -7.07 -8.80 16.77
CA LEU A 158 -6.54 -9.73 15.77
C LEU A 158 -5.03 -9.91 15.87
N PHE A 159 -4.28 -8.84 16.18
CA PHE A 159 -2.81 -8.84 16.01
C PHE A 159 -2.01 -8.52 17.27
N LEU A 160 -2.57 -7.74 18.21
CA LEU A 160 -1.82 -7.27 19.40
C LEU A 160 -2.19 -8.01 20.68
N ARG A 161 -3.37 -8.63 20.72
CA ARG A 161 -3.86 -9.31 21.92
C ARG A 161 -3.09 -10.60 22.14
N GLY A 162 -2.41 -10.68 23.28
CA GLY A 162 -1.63 -11.86 23.66
C GLY A 162 -0.20 -11.88 23.10
N SER A 163 0.25 -10.80 22.46
CA SER A 163 1.66 -10.63 22.10
C SER A 163 2.51 -10.57 23.37
N ASP A 164 3.49 -11.47 23.49
CA ASP A 164 4.51 -11.38 24.54
C ASP A 164 5.58 -10.38 24.11
N LEU A 165 5.63 -9.24 24.79
CA LEU A 165 6.61 -8.19 24.53
C LEU A 165 7.84 -8.31 25.44
N THR A 166 7.87 -9.34 26.29
CA THR A 166 8.94 -9.52 27.28
C THR A 166 10.24 -9.89 26.56
N GLY A 167 11.27 -9.08 26.77
CA GLY A 167 12.60 -9.33 26.18
C GLY A 167 12.77 -8.84 24.74
N LEU A 168 11.75 -8.25 24.11
CA LEU A 168 11.90 -7.65 22.78
C LEU A 168 12.69 -6.33 22.85
N PRO A 169 13.54 -6.04 21.85
CA PRO A 169 14.16 -4.74 21.70
C PRO A 169 13.13 -3.62 21.57
N PHE A 170 13.44 -2.42 22.09
CA PHE A 170 12.53 -1.27 22.06
C PHE A 170 12.01 -0.94 20.65
N ILE A 171 12.87 -1.05 19.62
CA ILE A 171 12.48 -0.78 18.24
C ILE A 171 11.39 -1.74 17.75
N GLU A 172 11.49 -3.02 18.10
CA GLU A 172 10.51 -4.03 17.71
C GLU A 172 9.16 -3.76 18.36
N ILE A 173 9.16 -3.40 19.66
CA ILE A 173 7.94 -2.97 20.36
C ILE A 173 7.29 -1.77 19.65
N VAL A 174 8.09 -0.78 19.22
CA VAL A 174 7.59 0.36 18.46
C VAL A 174 6.95 -0.08 17.14
N LEU A 175 7.60 -0.97 16.38
CA LEU A 175 7.08 -1.47 15.10
C LEU A 175 5.75 -2.22 15.28
N VAL A 176 5.67 -3.11 16.28
CA VAL A 176 4.47 -3.90 16.60
C VAL A 176 3.25 -3.00 16.78
N TYR A 177 3.38 -1.86 17.44
CA TYR A 177 2.26 -0.93 17.61
C TYR A 177 2.10 0.06 16.45
N PHE A 178 3.20 0.55 15.88
CA PHE A 178 3.15 1.61 14.88
C PHE A 178 2.51 1.15 13.57
N TYR A 179 2.81 -0.07 13.11
CA TYR A 179 2.24 -0.60 11.86
C TYR A 179 0.71 -0.68 11.93
N PRO A 180 0.08 -1.40 12.89
CA PRO A 180 -1.37 -1.52 12.92
C PRO A 180 -2.10 -0.19 13.15
N ILE A 181 -1.52 0.71 13.97
CA ILE A 181 -2.12 2.03 14.25
C ILE A 181 -2.02 2.93 13.02
N GLY A 182 -0.83 3.04 12.43
CA GLY A 182 -0.56 3.86 11.26
C GLY A 182 -1.37 3.42 10.04
N GLN A 183 -1.49 2.10 9.84
CA GLN A 183 -2.28 1.56 8.75
C GLN A 183 -3.78 1.70 8.96
N ALA A 184 -4.28 1.44 10.17
CA ALA A 184 -5.68 1.71 10.49
C ALA A 184 -6.04 3.17 10.21
N LEU A 185 -5.13 4.12 10.50
CA LEU A 185 -5.32 5.53 10.22
C LEU A 185 -5.40 5.82 8.71
N PHE A 186 -4.47 5.32 7.88
CA PHE A 186 -4.55 5.59 6.43
C PHE A 186 -5.73 4.88 5.77
N VAL A 187 -6.11 3.67 6.21
CA VAL A 187 -7.29 2.96 5.67
C VAL A 187 -8.55 3.76 5.99
N SER A 188 -8.66 4.23 7.23
CA SER A 188 -9.79 5.05 7.67
C SER A 188 -9.92 6.35 6.88
N LEU A 189 -8.79 7.03 6.66
CA LEU A 189 -8.75 8.22 5.83
C LEU A 189 -9.13 7.90 4.38
N ALA A 190 -8.72 6.76 3.83
CA ALA A 190 -9.09 6.35 2.48
C ALA A 190 -10.59 6.06 2.37
N MET A 191 -11.18 5.36 3.35
CA MET A 191 -12.61 5.06 3.41
C MET A 191 -13.44 6.35 3.49
N LEU A 192 -13.03 7.27 4.38
CA LEU A 192 -13.67 8.57 4.50
C LEU A 192 -13.55 9.35 3.19
N THR A 193 -12.36 9.42 2.61
CA THR A 193 -12.11 10.10 1.33
C THR A 193 -13.00 9.53 0.22
N TYR A 194 -13.08 8.21 0.09
CA TYR A 194 -13.95 7.55 -0.87
C TYR A 194 -15.42 7.97 -0.69
N TYR A 195 -15.92 7.91 0.54
CA TYR A 195 -17.30 8.31 0.86
C TYR A 195 -17.57 9.78 0.50
N LEU A 196 -16.61 10.67 0.75
CA LEU A 196 -16.73 12.10 0.46
C LEU A 196 -16.56 12.45 -1.03
N THR A 197 -15.93 11.59 -1.83
CA THR A 197 -15.71 11.83 -3.28
C THR A 197 -16.92 11.51 -4.17
N LYS A 198 -18.06 11.08 -3.60
CA LYS A 198 -19.21 10.54 -4.34
C LYS A 198 -19.70 11.46 -5.47
N ASP A 199 -19.73 12.77 -5.24
CA ASP A 199 -20.31 13.77 -6.15
C ASP A 199 -19.27 14.73 -6.75
N VAL A 200 -17.97 14.44 -6.57
CA VAL A 200 -16.88 15.30 -7.05
C VAL A 200 -16.58 15.03 -8.52
N LEU A 201 -16.56 16.09 -9.35
CA LEU A 201 -16.20 16.05 -10.78
C LEU A 201 -16.99 14.98 -11.56
N GLY A 202 -18.31 14.90 -11.36
CA GLY A 202 -19.16 13.92 -12.04
C GLY A 202 -18.84 12.46 -11.68
N GLY A 203 -18.21 12.21 -10.53
CA GLY A 203 -17.80 10.87 -10.10
C GLY A 203 -16.54 10.34 -10.80
N VAL A 204 -15.88 11.14 -11.65
CA VAL A 204 -14.66 10.72 -12.35
C VAL A 204 -13.55 10.35 -11.36
N MET A 205 -13.38 11.11 -10.28
CA MET A 205 -12.36 10.83 -9.27
C MET A 205 -12.63 9.55 -8.47
N ARG A 206 -13.91 9.21 -8.25
CA ARG A 206 -14.33 8.09 -7.41
C ARG A 206 -13.71 6.77 -7.84
N LYS A 207 -13.71 6.45 -9.14
CA LYS A 207 -13.13 5.20 -9.66
C LYS A 207 -11.65 5.04 -9.29
N ARG A 208 -10.89 6.14 -9.24
CA ARG A 208 -9.46 6.14 -8.90
C ARG A 208 -9.24 5.98 -7.41
N VAL A 209 -10.07 6.64 -6.61
CA VAL A 209 -10.04 6.52 -5.14
C VAL A 209 -10.38 5.10 -4.71
N VAL A 210 -11.26 4.39 -5.44
CA VAL A 210 -11.54 2.97 -5.18
C VAL A 210 -10.28 2.10 -5.31
N PHE A 211 -9.48 2.27 -6.37
CA PHE A 211 -8.22 1.54 -6.51
C PHE A 211 -7.26 1.81 -5.35
N ILE A 212 -7.10 3.08 -4.96
CA ILE A 212 -6.25 3.47 -3.82
C ILE A 212 -6.78 2.87 -2.51
N LEU A 213 -8.09 2.94 -2.28
CA LEU A 213 -8.71 2.38 -1.08
C LEU A 213 -8.46 0.87 -0.98
N PHE A 214 -8.72 0.13 -2.05
CA PHE A 214 -8.48 -1.32 -2.03
C PHE A 214 -6.99 -1.64 -1.90
N ALA A 215 -6.11 -0.90 -2.57
CA ALA A 215 -4.66 -1.06 -2.40
C ALA A 215 -4.26 -0.95 -0.92
N LEU A 216 -4.69 0.12 -0.26
CA LEU A 216 -4.39 0.35 1.16
C LEU A 216 -5.04 -0.70 2.09
N LEU A 217 -6.24 -1.18 1.77
CA LEU A 217 -6.85 -2.28 2.51
C LEU A 217 -6.04 -3.57 2.38
N PHE A 218 -5.63 -3.94 1.17
CA PHE A 218 -4.77 -5.11 0.94
C PHE A 218 -3.41 -4.95 1.60
N GLN A 219 -2.81 -3.75 1.57
CA GLN A 219 -1.58 -3.43 2.29
C GLN A 219 -1.74 -3.68 3.79
N TYR A 220 -2.80 -3.14 4.40
CA TYR A 220 -3.09 -3.32 5.82
C TYR A 220 -3.23 -4.80 6.20
N PHE A 221 -3.94 -5.58 5.38
CA PHE A 221 -4.03 -7.02 5.62
C PHE A 221 -2.71 -7.74 5.41
N ALA A 222 -1.92 -7.37 4.40
CA ALA A 222 -0.61 -7.95 4.13
C ALA A 222 0.33 -7.76 5.32
N ASP A 223 0.48 -6.51 5.76
CA ASP A 223 1.35 -6.16 6.89
C ASP A 223 0.88 -6.80 8.20
N SER A 224 -0.44 -6.83 8.44
CA SER A 224 -0.98 -7.43 9.67
C SER A 224 -0.82 -8.94 9.69
N LEU A 225 -1.00 -9.60 8.54
CA LEU A 225 -0.76 -11.03 8.38
C LEU A 225 0.72 -11.35 8.51
N PHE A 226 1.60 -10.58 7.86
CA PHE A 226 3.05 -10.70 8.00
C PHE A 226 3.49 -10.62 9.46
N LEU A 227 3.02 -9.62 10.20
CA LEU A 227 3.36 -9.46 11.62
C LEU A 227 2.88 -10.65 12.46
N HIS A 228 1.67 -11.13 12.20
CA HIS A 228 1.14 -12.33 12.87
C HIS A 228 1.97 -13.58 12.56
N GLU A 229 2.24 -13.84 11.28
CA GLU A 229 3.03 -14.97 10.81
C GLU A 229 4.45 -14.93 11.40
N ASN A 230 5.07 -13.74 11.44
CA ASN A 230 6.41 -13.54 11.98
C ASN A 230 6.45 -13.79 13.50
N ASN A 231 5.51 -13.22 14.24
CA ASN A 231 5.44 -13.36 15.70
C ASN A 231 5.11 -14.80 16.15
N THR A 232 4.44 -15.58 15.31
CA THR A 232 4.13 -16.99 15.57
C THR A 232 5.16 -17.95 14.99
N GLY A 233 6.19 -17.45 14.30
CA GLY A 233 7.25 -18.25 13.68
C GLY A 233 6.78 -19.13 12.52
N ILE A 234 5.63 -18.84 11.93
CA ILE A 234 5.07 -19.57 10.78
C ILE A 234 5.27 -18.83 9.47
N TRP A 235 5.88 -17.64 9.51
CA TRP A 235 6.17 -16.87 8.30
C TRP A 235 7.16 -17.59 7.40
N TYR A 236 6.92 -17.50 6.09
CA TYR A 236 7.81 -17.99 5.05
C TYR A 236 7.68 -17.15 3.79
N ALA A 237 8.73 -17.13 2.97
CA ALA A 237 8.77 -16.38 1.72
C ALA A 237 7.77 -16.92 0.69
N GLY A 238 7.12 -16.02 -0.05
CA GLY A 238 6.06 -16.38 -1.00
C GLY A 238 4.78 -16.85 -0.34
N GLY A 239 4.58 -16.51 0.94
CA GLY A 239 3.37 -16.80 1.69
C GLY A 239 2.16 -15.98 1.24
N LEU A 240 1.09 -16.03 2.03
CA LEU A 240 -0.15 -15.32 1.73
C LEU A 240 0.01 -13.80 1.90
N SER A 241 0.82 -13.36 2.87
CA SER A 241 1.15 -11.96 3.08
C SER A 241 1.81 -11.33 1.85
N ASP A 242 2.75 -12.04 1.20
CA ASP A 242 3.37 -11.61 -0.05
C ASP A 242 2.38 -11.49 -1.22
N LEU A 243 1.42 -12.40 -1.35
CA LEU A 243 0.34 -12.26 -2.35
C LEU A 243 -0.47 -10.98 -2.12
N MET A 244 -0.77 -10.67 -0.86
CA MET A 244 -1.52 -9.46 -0.53
C MET A 244 -0.71 -8.19 -0.85
N PHE A 245 0.62 -8.22 -0.68
CA PHE A 245 1.49 -7.13 -1.17
C PHE A 245 1.48 -7.00 -2.69
N VAL A 246 1.56 -8.11 -3.44
CA VAL A 246 1.42 -8.09 -4.91
C VAL A 246 0.14 -7.38 -5.32
N VAL A 247 -1.00 -7.80 -4.74
CA VAL A 247 -2.30 -7.20 -5.04
C VAL A 247 -2.34 -5.72 -4.66
N SER A 248 -1.84 -5.37 -3.47
CA SER A 248 -1.76 -3.98 -3.00
C SER A 248 -0.98 -3.10 -3.98
N TYR A 249 0.26 -3.49 -4.30
CA TYR A 249 1.15 -2.72 -5.17
C TYR A 249 0.57 -2.56 -6.57
N SER A 250 -0.02 -3.63 -7.11
CA SER A 250 -0.70 -3.59 -8.41
C SER A 250 -1.86 -2.60 -8.41
N LEU A 251 -2.74 -2.68 -7.41
CA LEU A 251 -3.90 -1.79 -7.29
C LEU A 251 -3.48 -0.33 -7.12
N MET A 252 -2.46 -0.06 -6.30
CA MET A 252 -1.94 1.29 -6.11
C MET A 252 -1.36 1.83 -7.42
N ALA A 253 -0.52 1.04 -8.09
CA ALA A 253 0.08 1.40 -9.38
C ALA A 253 -1.01 1.70 -10.43
N PHE A 254 -2.04 0.84 -10.55
CA PHE A 254 -3.17 1.10 -11.44
C PHE A 254 -3.94 2.35 -11.06
N GLY A 255 -4.15 2.60 -9.77
CA GLY A 255 -4.77 3.81 -9.25
C GLY A 255 -4.03 5.06 -9.76
N LEU A 256 -2.71 5.12 -9.55
CA LEU A 256 -1.85 6.21 -10.00
C LEU A 256 -1.86 6.39 -11.52
N LEU A 257 -1.78 5.30 -12.28
CA LEU A 257 -1.82 5.33 -13.74
C LEU A 257 -3.15 5.86 -14.29
N HIS A 258 -4.27 5.57 -13.61
CA HIS A 258 -5.60 6.08 -13.97
C HIS A 258 -5.77 7.57 -13.72
N PHE A 259 -5.00 8.20 -12.81
CA PHE A 259 -4.97 9.67 -12.72
C PHE A 259 -4.43 10.32 -13.99
N GLY A 260 -3.60 9.62 -14.76
CA GLY A 260 -3.15 10.06 -16.07
C GLY A 260 -4.23 10.10 -17.17
N SER A 261 -5.49 9.73 -16.89
CA SER A 261 -6.60 9.77 -17.86
C SER A 261 -7.69 10.80 -17.56
N VAL A 262 -7.67 11.45 -16.40
CA VAL A 262 -8.81 12.26 -15.93
C VAL A 262 -9.16 13.39 -16.90
N GLU A 263 -8.18 14.08 -17.50
CA GLU A 263 -8.46 15.15 -18.48
C GLU A 263 -9.28 14.65 -19.69
N LYS A 264 -9.03 13.42 -20.16
CA LYS A 264 -9.79 12.83 -21.27
C LYS A 264 -11.20 12.43 -20.84
N ASP A 265 -11.37 12.02 -19.59
CA ASP A 265 -12.66 11.58 -19.07
C ASP A 265 -13.55 12.76 -18.69
N LEU A 266 -12.96 13.87 -18.22
CA LEU A 266 -13.66 15.13 -18.00
C LEU A 266 -14.18 15.75 -19.30
N LYS A 267 -13.52 15.53 -20.44
CA LYS A 267 -14.01 15.99 -21.76
C LYS A 267 -15.22 15.20 -22.28
N LYS A 268 -15.62 14.10 -21.62
CA LYS A 268 -16.75 13.23 -22.03
C LYS A 268 -18.00 13.43 -21.17
N VAL A 269 -17.91 14.20 -20.09
CA VAL A 269 -19.00 14.53 -19.16
C VAL A 269 -19.44 15.95 -19.44
#